data_AF-A0A1E7PX23-F1
#
_entry.id   AF-A0A1E7PX23-F1
#
_cell.length_a   1.000
_cell.length_b   1.000
_cell.length_c   1.000
_cell.angle_alpha   90.00
_cell.angle_beta   90.00
_cell.angle_gamma   90.00
#
_symmetry.space_group_name_H-M   'P 1'
#
loop_
_entity.id
_entity.type
_entity.pdbx_description
1 polymer ?
#
loop_
_entity_poly.entity_id
_entity_poly.type
_entity_poly.pdbx_seq_one_letter_code
_entity_poly.pdbx_strand_id
1 'polypeptide(L)'
;MEQNELLARLDRLESTEAIRQLAGKYSLSLDMRDLDAHVGLFAPDIRVGGGKTGRAELKAWVDDTLRHQFTGTSHHIGQHIIEFTDPDHAIGVVYSKNEHETGAEWVIMQMLYWDDYERIDGEWYFRRRLPCYWYATDLNKPPIGDMKMRWPGREPYQGTFHDLFPSWQEFWRQAPDHDTLPEVAEPQPLDGFLKGMRRGAPTPKIRVR
;
A
#
# COMPACT_ATOMS: atom_id res chain seq x y z
N MET A 1 -23.51 12.74 -25.76
CA MET A 1 -23.20 12.38 -24.37
C MET A 1 -24.42 12.72 -23.56
N GLU A 2 -25.11 11.72 -23.03
CA GLU A 2 -26.28 11.96 -22.18
C GLU A 2 -25.83 12.60 -20.86
N GLN A 3 -26.68 13.42 -20.22
CA GLN A 3 -26.34 14.11 -18.96
C GLN A 3 -25.84 13.13 -17.88
N ASN A 4 -26.40 11.92 -17.83
CA ASN A 4 -26.00 10.87 -16.90
C ASN A 4 -24.57 10.36 -17.14
N GLU A 5 -24.15 10.26 -18.40
CA GLU A 5 -22.79 9.82 -18.77
C GLU A 5 -21.76 10.88 -18.34
N LEU A 6 -22.09 12.16 -18.50
CA LEU A 6 -21.23 13.25 -18.03
C LEU A 6 -21.08 13.24 -16.49
N LEU A 7 -22.19 13.07 -15.77
CA LEU A 7 -22.18 13.00 -14.30
C LEU A 7 -21.36 11.82 -13.80
N ALA A 8 -21.48 10.64 -14.41
CA ALA A 8 -20.67 9.47 -14.04
C ALA A 8 -19.16 9.69 -14.28
N ARG A 9 -18.79 10.39 -15.36
CA ARG A 9 -17.39 10.74 -15.64
C ARG A 9 -16.84 11.76 -14.64
N LEU A 10 -17.66 12.73 -14.21
CA LEU A 10 -17.28 13.69 -13.18
C LEU A 10 -17.10 13.00 -11.83
N ASP A 11 -18.06 12.17 -11.42
CA ASP A 11 -18.00 11.38 -10.18
C ASP A 11 -16.72 10.53 -10.11
N ARG A 12 -16.33 9.92 -11.23
CA ARG A 12 -15.08 9.17 -11.33
C ARG A 12 -13.84 10.05 -11.09
N LEU A 13 -13.80 11.26 -11.66
CA LEU A 13 -12.67 12.17 -11.48
C LEU A 13 -12.58 12.65 -10.02
N GLU A 14 -13.71 13.03 -9.43
CA GLU A 14 -13.81 13.44 -8.03
C GLU A 14 -13.43 12.31 -7.08
N SER A 15 -13.91 11.10 -7.35
CA SER A 15 -13.56 9.89 -6.60
C SER A 15 -12.07 9.55 -6.71
N THR A 16 -11.48 9.70 -7.90
CA THR A 16 -10.03 9.49 -8.10
C THR A 16 -9.23 10.46 -7.23
N GLU A 17 -9.62 11.73 -7.20
CA GLU A 17 -8.94 12.73 -6.38
C GLU A 17 -9.18 12.51 -4.89
N ALA A 18 -10.38 12.12 -4.48
CA ALA A 18 -10.68 11.78 -3.09
C ALA A 18 -9.78 10.64 -2.59
N ILE A 19 -9.59 9.59 -3.40
CA ILE A 19 -8.68 8.46 -3.07
C ILE A 19 -7.21 8.91 -3.04
N ARG A 20 -6.76 9.80 -3.93
CA ARG A 20 -5.40 10.38 -3.87
C ARG A 20 -5.19 11.17 -2.58
N GLN A 21 -6.14 12.03 -2.23
CA GLN A 21 -6.11 12.81 -1.00
C GLN A 21 -6.13 11.90 0.23
N LEU A 22 -6.82 10.77 0.18
CA LEU A 22 -6.86 9.78 1.26
C LEU A 22 -5.44 9.25 1.59
N ALA A 23 -4.62 8.95 0.57
CA ALA A 23 -3.23 8.53 0.76
C ALA A 23 -2.33 9.66 1.32
N GLY A 24 -2.54 10.90 0.87
CA GLY A 24 -1.84 12.08 1.40
C GLY A 24 -2.19 12.35 2.88
N LYS A 25 -3.49 12.37 3.20
CA LYS A 25 -4.02 12.54 4.56
C LYS A 25 -3.50 11.45 5.50
N TYR A 26 -3.38 10.21 5.02
CA TYR A 26 -2.83 9.12 5.82
C TYR A 26 -1.41 9.42 6.30
N SER A 27 -0.53 9.82 5.38
CA SER A 27 0.87 10.10 5.69
C SER A 27 0.98 11.25 6.69
N LEU A 28 0.28 12.35 6.42
CA LEU A 28 0.27 13.53 7.29
C LEU A 28 -0.27 13.22 8.70
N SER A 29 -1.45 12.60 8.78
CA SER A 29 -2.08 12.29 10.08
C SER A 29 -1.25 11.32 10.91
N LEU A 30 -0.61 10.33 10.27
CA LEU A 30 0.27 9.37 10.92
C LEU A 30 1.51 10.05 11.50
N ASP A 31 2.20 10.84 10.69
CA ASP A 31 3.46 11.49 11.07
C ASP A 31 3.25 12.55 12.14
N MET A 32 2.12 13.27 12.09
CA MET A 32 1.76 14.28 13.08
C MET A 32 1.09 13.70 14.34
N ARG A 33 0.91 12.37 14.41
CA ARG A 33 0.24 11.67 15.51
C ARG A 33 -1.19 12.14 15.78
N ASP A 34 -1.88 12.68 14.78
CA ASP A 34 -3.31 12.96 14.90
C ASP A 34 -4.09 11.66 14.66
N LEU A 35 -4.25 10.91 15.75
CA LEU A 35 -4.83 9.56 15.69
C LEU A 35 -6.31 9.58 15.32
N ASP A 36 -7.06 10.62 15.68
CA ASP A 36 -8.47 10.75 15.31
C ASP A 36 -8.61 11.00 13.81
N ALA A 37 -7.83 11.95 13.27
CA ALA A 37 -7.76 12.16 11.83
C ALA A 37 -7.31 10.90 11.10
N HIS A 38 -6.32 10.18 11.65
CA HIS A 38 -5.75 8.98 11.04
C HIS A 38 -6.75 7.83 10.93
N VAL A 39 -7.38 7.43 12.03
CA VAL A 39 -8.32 6.30 12.01
C VAL A 39 -9.63 6.63 11.30
N GLY A 40 -9.96 7.92 11.18
CA GLY A 40 -11.10 8.41 10.40
C GLY A 40 -11.00 8.07 8.90
N LEU A 41 -9.80 7.81 8.38
CA LEU A 41 -9.57 7.47 6.97
C LEU A 41 -9.92 6.02 6.61
N PHE A 42 -10.18 5.18 7.61
CA PHE A 42 -10.51 3.77 7.42
C PHE A 42 -12.01 3.56 7.50
N ALA A 43 -12.52 2.49 6.88
CA ALA A 43 -13.93 2.14 7.00
C ALA A 43 -14.35 1.99 8.49
N PRO A 44 -15.59 2.36 8.87
CA PRO A 44 -16.05 2.32 10.27
C PRO A 44 -15.85 0.95 10.95
N ASP A 45 -16.05 -0.12 10.18
CA ASP A 45 -15.92 -1.53 10.54
C ASP A 45 -14.59 -2.16 10.06
N ILE A 46 -13.52 -1.36 9.97
CA ILE A 46 -12.19 -1.85 9.58
C ILE A 46 -11.72 -3.03 10.45
N ARG A 47 -11.20 -4.08 9.82
CA ARG A 47 -10.62 -5.23 10.54
C ARG A 47 -9.25 -4.88 11.08
N VAL A 48 -9.02 -5.23 12.34
CA VAL A 48 -7.76 -5.08 13.06
C VAL A 48 -7.19 -6.47 13.35
N GLY A 49 -5.87 -6.57 13.54
CA GLY A 49 -5.21 -7.84 13.89
C GLY A 49 -5.82 -8.51 15.13
N GLY A 50 -5.76 -9.84 15.20
CA GLY A 50 -6.26 -10.60 16.35
C GLY A 50 -7.79 -10.71 16.44
N GLY A 51 -8.51 -10.55 15.31
CA GLY A 51 -9.97 -10.69 15.26
C GLY A 51 -10.75 -9.46 15.75
N LYS A 52 -10.06 -8.34 15.99
CA LYS A 52 -10.66 -7.08 16.42
C LYS A 52 -11.24 -6.30 15.24
N THR A 53 -12.18 -5.40 15.49
CA THR A 53 -12.84 -4.62 14.43
C THR A 53 -13.22 -3.23 14.92
N GLY A 54 -13.09 -2.24 14.04
CA GLY A 54 -13.53 -0.86 14.25
C GLY A 54 -12.39 0.13 14.48
N ARG A 55 -12.68 1.40 14.22
CA ARG A 55 -11.73 2.51 14.33
C ARG A 55 -11.15 2.68 15.75
N ALA A 56 -11.92 2.36 16.79
CA ALA A 56 -11.45 2.44 18.18
C ALA A 56 -10.33 1.43 18.47
N GLU A 57 -10.50 0.18 18.03
CA GLU A 57 -9.48 -0.86 18.15
C GLU A 57 -8.23 -0.51 17.33
N LEU A 58 -8.43 0.05 16.12
CA LEU A 58 -7.34 0.53 15.30
C LEU A 58 -6.58 1.65 16.00
N LYS A 59 -7.29 2.63 16.59
CA LYS A 59 -6.69 3.76 17.31
C LYS A 59 -5.80 3.29 18.45
N ALA A 60 -6.29 2.35 19.26
CA ALA A 60 -5.53 1.79 20.36
C ALA A 60 -4.25 1.07 19.88
N TRP A 61 -4.35 0.31 18.78
CA TRP A 61 -3.20 -0.39 18.20
C TRP A 61 -2.16 0.57 17.59
N VAL A 62 -2.60 1.61 16.88
CA VAL A 62 -1.72 2.63 16.30
C VAL A 62 -1.03 3.43 17.42
N ASP A 63 -1.78 3.84 18.45
CA ASP A 63 -1.23 4.55 19.61
C ASP A 63 -0.07 3.78 20.26
N ASP A 64 -0.33 2.51 20.61
CA ASP A 64 0.65 1.63 21.24
C ASP A 64 1.90 1.45 20.35
N THR A 65 1.69 1.24 19.05
CA THR A 65 2.77 1.08 18.08
C THR A 65 3.64 2.33 18.00
N LEU A 66 3.02 3.49 17.78
CA LEU A 66 3.75 4.75 17.59
C LEU A 66 4.46 5.21 18.85
N ARG A 67 3.89 4.94 20.03
CA ARG A 67 4.46 5.36 21.32
C ARG A 67 5.68 4.55 21.73
N HIS A 68 5.69 3.26 21.41
CA HIS A 68 6.72 2.34 21.89
C HIS A 68 7.80 2.01 20.85
N GLN A 69 7.53 2.21 19.55
CA GLN A 69 8.47 1.83 18.49
C GLN A 69 9.23 3.02 17.91
N PHE A 70 8.63 4.22 17.90
CA PHE A 70 9.15 5.35 17.12
C PHE A 70 9.15 6.65 17.91
N THR A 71 10.26 7.38 17.90
CA THR A 71 10.29 8.78 18.35
C THR A 71 9.78 9.70 17.24
N GLY A 72 10.15 9.42 15.99
CA GLY A 72 9.69 10.15 14.81
C GLY A 72 9.43 9.25 13.60
N THR A 73 8.50 9.66 12.75
CA THR A 73 8.22 9.02 11.46
C THR A 73 8.03 10.06 10.36
N SER A 74 8.38 9.69 9.13
CA SER A 74 8.08 10.44 7.91
C SER A 74 7.71 9.46 6.80
N HIS A 75 6.56 9.64 6.17
CA HIS A 75 6.07 8.80 5.08
C HIS A 75 5.96 9.62 3.80
N HIS A 76 6.91 9.40 2.89
CA HIS A 76 6.89 10.00 1.57
C HIS A 76 6.20 9.07 0.58
N ILE A 77 5.01 9.48 0.12
CA ILE A 77 4.26 8.75 -0.91
C ILE A 77 4.70 9.18 -2.31
N GLY A 78 4.79 8.20 -3.20
CA GLY A 78 5.06 8.38 -4.62
C GLY A 78 3.78 8.30 -5.45
N GLN A 79 3.94 7.87 -6.71
CA GLN A 79 2.82 7.77 -7.64
C GLN A 79 1.76 6.76 -7.18
N HIS A 80 0.52 7.04 -7.56
CA HIS A 80 -0.66 6.30 -7.16
C HIS A 80 -1.44 5.85 -8.40
N ILE A 81 -1.51 4.53 -8.61
CA ILE A 81 -2.39 3.91 -9.61
C ILE A 81 -3.69 3.55 -8.90
N ILE A 82 -4.83 4.03 -9.43
CA ILE A 82 -6.17 3.79 -8.89
C ILE A 82 -7.02 3.20 -10.00
N GLU A 83 -7.65 2.06 -9.74
CA GLU A 83 -8.53 1.38 -10.68
C GLU A 83 -9.86 1.03 -9.99
N PHE A 84 -10.96 1.42 -10.60
CA PHE A 84 -12.29 1.18 -10.06
C PHE A 84 -12.73 -0.24 -10.42
N THR A 85 -13.28 -0.96 -9.45
CA THR A 85 -13.91 -2.26 -9.69
C THR A 85 -15.40 -2.10 -9.95
N ASP A 86 -16.00 -1.04 -9.43
CA ASP A 86 -17.37 -0.56 -9.66
C ASP A 86 -17.45 0.93 -9.20
N PRO A 87 -18.61 1.62 -9.25
CA PRO A 87 -18.70 3.02 -8.86
C PRO A 87 -18.29 3.34 -7.41
N ASP A 88 -18.39 2.36 -6.50
CA ASP A 88 -18.19 2.56 -5.06
C ASP A 88 -16.98 1.80 -4.51
N HIS A 89 -16.26 1.05 -5.35
CA HIS A 89 -15.09 0.28 -4.95
C HIS A 89 -13.93 0.48 -5.93
N ALA A 90 -12.73 0.59 -5.37
CA ALA A 90 -11.51 0.69 -6.14
C ALA A 90 -10.37 -0.09 -5.49
N ILE A 91 -9.35 -0.39 -6.27
CA ILE A 91 -8.06 -0.90 -5.81
C ILE A 91 -6.97 0.11 -6.18
N GLY A 92 -5.86 0.09 -5.46
CA GLY A 92 -4.73 0.92 -5.83
C GLY A 92 -3.39 0.44 -5.35
N VAL A 93 -2.37 0.99 -6.00
CA VAL A 93 -0.96 0.83 -5.64
C VAL A 93 -0.35 2.19 -5.38
N VAL A 94 0.22 2.36 -4.18
CA VAL A 94 0.93 3.57 -3.77
C VAL A 94 2.36 3.19 -3.39
N TYR A 95 3.35 3.77 -4.06
CA TYR A 95 4.73 3.64 -3.63
C TYR A 95 4.97 4.48 -2.38
N SER A 96 5.76 3.98 -1.43
CA SER A 96 6.08 4.70 -0.21
C SER A 96 7.53 4.50 0.19
N LYS A 97 8.19 5.61 0.52
CA LYS A 97 9.51 5.63 1.15
C LYS A 97 9.35 6.22 2.53
N ASN A 98 9.78 5.49 3.54
CA ASN A 98 9.52 5.86 4.93
C ASN A 98 10.82 5.98 5.70
N GLU A 99 10.83 6.87 6.67
CA GLU A 99 11.93 7.08 7.60
C GLU A 99 11.39 7.00 9.02
N HIS A 100 11.98 6.15 9.84
CA HIS A 100 11.59 5.91 11.22
C HIS A 100 12.78 6.07 12.15
N GLU A 101 12.65 6.96 13.14
CA GLU A 101 13.61 7.07 14.22
C GLU A 101 13.24 6.08 15.33
N THR A 102 14.09 5.09 15.55
CA THR A 102 13.84 3.92 16.42
C THR A 102 14.81 3.87 17.60
N GLY A 103 15.05 5.02 18.24
CA GLY A 103 16.05 5.17 19.28
C GLY A 103 17.44 5.37 18.67
N ALA A 104 18.32 4.36 18.76
CA ALA A 104 19.70 4.47 18.28
C ALA A 104 19.86 4.19 16.78
N GLU A 105 18.83 3.66 16.12
CA GLU A 105 18.86 3.30 14.69
C GLU A 105 17.86 4.17 13.90
N TRP A 106 18.30 4.63 12.72
CA TRP A 106 17.47 5.37 11.77
C TRP A 106 17.05 4.42 10.64
N VAL A 107 15.82 3.91 10.72
CA VAL A 107 15.34 2.90 9.78
C VAL A 107 14.78 3.56 8.54
N ILE A 108 15.40 3.28 7.40
CA ILE A 108 14.86 3.61 6.07
C ILE A 108 14.10 2.42 5.51
N MET A 109 13.01 2.70 4.80
CA MET A 109 12.19 1.68 4.17
C MET A 109 11.77 2.08 2.76
N GLN A 110 11.73 1.08 1.87
CA GLN A 110 11.03 1.17 0.60
C GLN A 110 9.95 0.10 0.57
N MET A 111 8.75 0.52 0.22
CA MET A 111 7.59 -0.35 0.14
C MET A 111 6.59 0.16 -0.90
N LEU A 112 5.58 -0.65 -1.16
CA LEU A 112 4.34 -0.21 -1.77
C LEU A 112 3.17 -0.63 -0.88
N TYR A 113 2.06 0.09 -0.97
CA TYR A 113 0.78 -0.35 -0.46
C TYR A 113 -0.03 -0.94 -1.60
N TRP A 114 -0.62 -2.11 -1.36
CA TRP A 114 -1.77 -2.58 -2.14
C TRP A 114 -3.03 -2.32 -1.33
N ASP A 115 -3.85 -1.39 -1.79
CA ASP A 115 -5.01 -0.89 -1.06
C ASP A 115 -6.31 -1.33 -1.74
N ASP A 116 -7.32 -1.59 -0.91
CA ASP A 116 -8.71 -1.65 -1.33
C ASP A 116 -9.43 -0.42 -0.74
N TYR A 117 -10.22 0.24 -1.57
CA TYR A 117 -11.00 1.44 -1.25
C TYR A 117 -12.48 1.15 -1.37
N GLU A 118 -13.26 1.80 -0.52
CA GLU A 118 -14.72 1.72 -0.54
C GLU A 118 -15.32 3.09 -0.25
N ARG A 119 -16.34 3.46 -1.02
CA ARG A 119 -17.18 4.63 -0.79
C ARG A 119 -18.36 4.23 0.09
N ILE A 120 -18.51 4.90 1.22
CA ILE A 120 -19.58 4.66 2.20
C ILE A 120 -20.23 6.01 2.47
N ASP A 121 -21.55 6.08 2.28
CA ASP A 121 -22.34 7.32 2.48
C ASP A 121 -21.75 8.55 1.75
N GLY A 122 -21.19 8.33 0.55
CA GLY A 122 -20.61 9.38 -0.30
C GLY A 122 -19.13 9.68 -0.06
N GLU A 123 -18.50 9.08 0.96
CA GLU A 123 -17.10 9.35 1.33
C GLU A 123 -16.20 8.13 1.10
N TRP A 124 -14.98 8.34 0.62
CA TRP A 124 -14.01 7.28 0.34
C TRP A 124 -13.15 6.94 1.55
N TYR A 125 -12.99 5.64 1.81
CA TYR A 125 -12.21 5.10 2.91
C TYR A 125 -11.26 3.99 2.48
N PHE A 126 -10.24 3.75 3.30
CA PHE A 126 -9.45 2.52 3.22
C PHE A 126 -10.29 1.36 3.77
N ARG A 127 -10.64 0.41 2.91
CA ARG A 127 -11.22 -0.87 3.32
C ARG A 127 -10.13 -1.84 3.76
N ARG A 128 -8.98 -1.79 3.10
CA ARG A 128 -7.80 -2.58 3.45
C ARG A 128 -6.55 -1.87 2.96
N ARG A 129 -5.48 -1.91 3.77
CA ARG A 129 -4.14 -1.49 3.34
C ARG A 129 -3.15 -2.63 3.54
N LEU A 130 -2.45 -3.03 2.49
CA LEU A 130 -1.49 -4.12 2.54
C LEU A 130 -0.08 -3.60 2.26
N PRO A 131 0.73 -3.37 3.30
CA PRO A 131 2.10 -2.90 3.13
C PRO A 131 3.00 -4.03 2.63
N CYS A 132 3.53 -3.91 1.40
CA CYS A 132 4.46 -4.86 0.80
C CYS A 132 5.87 -4.26 0.80
N TYR A 133 6.77 -4.83 1.59
CA TYR A 133 8.08 -4.24 1.87
C TYR A 133 9.16 -4.77 0.93
N TRP A 134 10.00 -3.89 0.40
CA TRP A 134 11.22 -4.30 -0.29
C TRP A 134 12.38 -4.41 0.69
N TYR A 135 12.52 -3.41 1.57
CA TYR A 135 13.48 -3.41 2.67
C TYR A 135 13.02 -2.54 3.84
N ALA A 136 13.60 -2.81 5.00
CA ALA A 136 13.65 -1.93 6.16
C ALA A 136 15.01 -2.13 6.83
N THR A 137 15.84 -1.10 6.96
CA THR A 137 17.21 -1.25 7.52
C THR A 137 17.69 0.07 8.09
N ASP A 138 18.65 0.02 9.02
CA ASP A 138 19.36 1.23 9.46
C ASP A 138 20.05 1.92 8.27
N LEU A 139 20.02 3.26 8.25
CA LEU A 139 20.58 4.11 7.20
C LEU A 139 22.06 3.80 6.91
N ASN A 140 22.82 3.38 7.92
CA ASN A 140 24.25 3.06 7.77
C ASN A 140 24.52 1.62 7.33
N LYS A 141 23.47 0.82 7.10
CA LYS A 141 23.56 -0.61 6.73
C LYS A 141 22.79 -0.85 5.42
N PRO A 142 23.42 -0.71 4.25
CA PRO A 142 22.74 -0.87 2.96
C PRO A 142 21.97 -2.20 2.83
N PRO A 143 20.75 -2.21 2.24
CA PRO A 143 19.89 -3.39 2.16
C PRO A 143 20.29 -4.34 1.01
N ILE A 144 21.54 -4.81 1.01
CA ILE A 144 22.09 -5.78 0.03
C ILE A 144 21.84 -7.22 0.50
N GLY A 145 21.62 -8.16 -0.44
CA GLY A 145 21.29 -9.57 -0.16
C GLY A 145 19.79 -9.79 0.07
N ASP A 146 19.39 -11.02 0.42
CA ASP A 146 17.97 -11.42 0.40
C ASP A 146 17.19 -11.00 1.66
N MET A 147 17.85 -11.00 2.81
CA MET A 147 17.23 -10.71 4.12
C MET A 147 17.24 -9.21 4.39
N LYS A 148 16.37 -8.50 3.67
CA LYS A 148 16.32 -7.03 3.61
C LYS A 148 15.43 -6.38 4.68
N MET A 149 14.63 -7.16 5.41
CA MET A 149 13.85 -6.67 6.55
C MET A 149 14.67 -6.83 7.82
N ARG A 150 15.29 -5.75 8.29
CA ARG A 150 16.24 -5.69 9.40
C ARG A 150 15.79 -4.65 10.41
N TRP A 151 14.77 -5.01 11.19
CA TRP A 151 14.28 -4.17 12.28
C TRP A 151 15.18 -4.29 13.52
N PRO A 152 15.37 -3.20 14.28
CA PRO A 152 16.07 -3.24 15.56
C PRO A 152 15.53 -4.33 16.48
N GLY A 153 16.44 -5.12 17.06
CA GLY A 153 16.08 -6.18 18.00
C GLY A 153 15.31 -7.38 17.40
N ARG A 154 15.34 -7.56 16.08
CA ARG A 154 14.66 -8.68 15.40
C ARG A 154 15.59 -9.41 14.44
N GLU A 155 15.37 -10.71 14.31
CA GLU A 155 16.02 -11.50 13.27
C GLU A 155 15.63 -11.01 11.86
N PRO A 156 16.59 -10.86 10.94
CA PRO A 156 16.31 -10.47 9.57
C PRO A 156 15.31 -11.42 8.88
N TYR A 157 14.51 -10.89 7.96
CA TYR A 157 13.56 -11.68 7.15
C TYR A 157 13.37 -11.11 5.74
N GLN A 158 12.65 -11.85 4.88
CA GLN A 158 12.34 -11.43 3.52
C GLN A 158 11.14 -10.47 3.49
N GLY A 159 11.20 -9.49 2.60
CA GLY A 159 10.08 -8.62 2.29
C GLY A 159 9.13 -9.25 1.26
N THR A 160 7.96 -8.65 1.07
CA THR A 160 6.87 -9.16 0.22
C THR A 160 6.62 -8.31 -1.03
N PHE A 161 7.47 -7.32 -1.31
CA PHE A 161 7.30 -6.36 -2.42
C PHE A 161 7.07 -7.04 -3.77
N HIS A 162 7.87 -8.06 -4.08
CA HIS A 162 7.80 -8.78 -5.35
C HIS A 162 6.74 -9.88 -5.36
N ASP A 163 6.33 -10.39 -4.20
CA ASP A 163 5.36 -11.49 -4.09
C ASP A 163 3.96 -11.10 -4.59
N LEU A 164 3.70 -9.79 -4.66
CA LEU A 164 2.44 -9.26 -5.13
C LEU A 164 2.23 -9.52 -6.64
N PHE A 165 3.30 -9.55 -7.43
CA PHE A 165 3.21 -9.66 -8.89
C PHE A 165 3.95 -10.91 -9.39
N PRO A 166 3.24 -11.90 -9.99
CA PRO A 166 3.86 -13.14 -10.46
C PRO A 166 4.92 -12.93 -11.54
N SER A 167 4.86 -11.79 -12.26
CA SER A 167 5.83 -11.40 -13.28
C SER A 167 7.28 -11.36 -12.76
N TRP A 168 7.50 -11.08 -11.47
CA TRP A 168 8.85 -11.12 -10.90
C TRP A 168 9.45 -12.53 -10.93
N GLN A 169 8.70 -13.53 -10.46
CA GLN A 169 9.16 -14.92 -10.46
C GLN A 169 9.24 -15.50 -11.87
N GLU A 170 8.35 -15.09 -12.77
CA GLU A 170 8.38 -15.50 -14.17
C GLU A 170 9.62 -14.98 -14.91
N PHE A 171 9.97 -13.71 -14.72
CA PHE A 171 11.16 -13.11 -15.30
C PHE A 171 12.43 -13.95 -15.03
N TRP A 172 12.61 -14.40 -13.79
CA TRP A 172 13.78 -15.22 -13.41
C TRP A 172 13.68 -16.68 -13.86
N ARG A 173 12.47 -17.21 -14.10
CA ARG A 173 12.27 -18.60 -14.55
C ARG A 173 12.37 -18.76 -16.07
N GLN A 174 12.08 -17.70 -16.82
CA GLN A 174 11.97 -17.73 -18.28
C GLN A 174 12.95 -16.72 -18.88
N ALA A 175 14.20 -17.14 -19.02
CA ALA A 175 15.16 -16.35 -19.79
C ALA A 175 14.71 -16.32 -21.27
N PRO A 176 14.67 -15.13 -21.91
CA PRO A 176 14.33 -15.05 -23.32
C PRO A 176 15.42 -15.72 -24.17
N ASP A 177 15.02 -16.27 -25.30
CA ASP A 177 15.95 -16.67 -26.35
C ASP A 177 16.57 -15.40 -26.96
N HIS A 178 17.90 -15.40 -27.13
CA HIS A 178 18.63 -14.25 -27.65
C HIS A 178 18.53 -14.12 -29.17
N ASP A 179 18.15 -15.20 -29.88
CA ASP A 179 18.04 -15.23 -31.33
C ASP A 179 16.65 -14.83 -31.83
N THR A 180 15.68 -14.66 -30.92
CA THR A 180 14.29 -14.30 -31.24
C THR A 180 13.80 -13.13 -30.40
N LEU A 181 13.05 -12.22 -31.04
CA LEU A 181 12.42 -11.11 -30.32
C LEU A 181 11.17 -11.61 -29.56
N PRO A 182 10.95 -11.21 -28.29
CA PRO A 182 9.76 -11.60 -27.55
C PRO A 182 8.52 -10.90 -28.09
N GLU A 183 7.38 -11.57 -27.98
CA GLU A 183 6.08 -10.98 -28.28
C GLU A 183 5.73 -9.88 -27.26
N VAL A 184 5.06 -8.83 -27.74
CA VAL A 184 4.56 -7.73 -26.89
C VAL A 184 3.06 -7.91 -26.72
N ALA A 185 2.62 -8.04 -25.47
CA ALA A 185 1.20 -8.14 -25.15
C ALA A 185 0.47 -6.81 -25.39
N GLU A 186 -0.80 -6.89 -25.79
CA GLU A 186 -1.68 -5.73 -25.91
C GLU A 186 -1.83 -4.99 -24.56
N PRO A 187 -1.95 -3.65 -24.57
CA PRO A 187 -2.16 -2.87 -23.35
C PRO A 187 -3.43 -3.30 -22.61
N GLN A 188 -3.38 -3.25 -21.28
CA GLN A 188 -4.54 -3.47 -20.44
C GLN A 188 -5.53 -2.30 -20.55
N PRO A 189 -6.85 -2.55 -20.38
CA PRO A 189 -7.85 -1.47 -20.36
C PRO A 189 -7.68 -0.56 -19.12
N LEU A 190 -8.38 0.58 -19.10
CA LEU A 190 -8.24 1.65 -18.10
C LEU A 190 -8.28 1.20 -16.62
N ASP A 191 -9.10 0.20 -16.28
CA ASP A 191 -9.23 -0.37 -14.92
C ASP A 191 -8.79 -1.85 -14.85
N GLY A 192 -7.89 -2.25 -15.76
CA GLY A 192 -7.42 -3.62 -15.91
C GLY A 192 -5.92 -3.79 -15.74
N PHE A 193 -5.14 -2.72 -15.59
CA PHE A 193 -3.68 -2.82 -15.50
C PHE A 193 -3.24 -3.54 -14.24
N LEU A 194 -3.72 -3.17 -13.05
CA LEU A 194 -3.32 -3.82 -11.80
C LEU A 194 -3.85 -5.26 -11.74
N LYS A 195 -5.10 -5.49 -12.14
CA LYS A 195 -5.68 -6.85 -12.23
C LYS A 195 -4.90 -7.73 -13.22
N GLY A 196 -4.55 -7.19 -14.39
CA GLY A 196 -3.77 -7.86 -15.42
C GLY A 196 -2.35 -8.19 -14.95
N MET A 197 -1.69 -7.29 -14.23
CA MET A 197 -0.40 -7.56 -13.59
C MET A 197 -0.50 -8.64 -12.50
N ARG A 198 -1.59 -8.64 -11.71
CA ARG A 198 -1.81 -9.60 -10.62
C ARG A 198 -2.17 -11.00 -11.11
N ARG A 199 -2.87 -11.12 -12.24
CA ARG A 199 -3.33 -12.41 -12.82
C ARG A 199 -4.04 -13.31 -11.80
N GLY A 200 -4.80 -12.71 -10.89
CA GLY A 200 -5.49 -13.43 -9.81
C GLY A 200 -4.59 -14.05 -8.73
N ALA A 201 -3.29 -13.70 -8.70
CA ALA A 201 -2.38 -14.17 -7.65
C ALA A 201 -2.94 -13.83 -6.25
N PRO A 202 -2.73 -14.69 -5.24
CA PRO A 202 -3.18 -14.40 -3.88
C PRO A 202 -2.49 -13.15 -3.33
N THR A 203 -3.09 -12.50 -2.34
CA THR A 203 -2.41 -11.45 -1.58
C THR A 203 -1.31 -12.09 -0.71
N PRO A 204 -0.10 -11.50 -0.65
CA PRO A 204 0.97 -12.05 0.17
C PRO A 204 0.61 -11.98 1.66
N LYS A 205 1.05 -12.98 2.42
CA LYS A 205 0.93 -12.98 3.88
C LYS A 205 1.98 -12.05 4.47
N ILE A 206 1.56 -10.87 4.92
CA ILE A 206 2.46 -9.94 5.58
C ILE A 206 2.74 -10.41 7.00
N ARG A 207 4.02 -10.48 7.36
CA ARG A 207 4.42 -10.70 8.75
C ARG A 207 4.07 -9.44 9.56
N VAL A 208 2.99 -9.54 10.33
CA VAL A 208 2.62 -8.52 11.31
C VAL A 208 3.42 -8.74 12.59
N ARG A 209 3.59 -7.68 13.37
CA ARG A 209 4.35 -7.66 14.62
C ARG A 209 3.88 -8.72 15.61
#